data_AF-A0A7S2KSK9-F1
#
_entry.id   AF-A0A7S2KSK9-F1
#
_cell.length_a   1.000
_cell.length_b   1.000
_cell.length_c   1.000
_cell.angle_alpha   90.00
_cell.angle_beta   90.00
_cell.angle_gamma   90.00
#
_symmetry.space_group_name_H-M   'P 1'
#
loop_
_entity.id
_entity.type
_entity.pdbx_description
1 polymer ?
#
loop_
_entity_poly.entity_id
_entity_poly.type
_entity_poly.pdbx_seq_one_letter_code
_entity_poly.pdbx_strand_id
1 'polypeptide(L)'
;FTVQAVTLQSIGNLQGTMAAAVSPPKKVRWHEGEMKQGKPDGNGTEYKHCWVFDSRRNVHDHWYARYKGEWKQGVRHGHGTEYGMDQRDRHCLRYKGHWEQGRRDGWGTEYCDVDSIK
;
A
#
# COMPACT_ATOMS: atom_id res chain seq x y z
N PHE A 1 -37.43 20.27 30.66
CA PHE A 1 -37.74 20.77 29.31
C PHE A 1 -36.45 21.26 28.67
N THR A 2 -36.11 20.64 27.55
CA THR A 2 -34.88 20.78 26.79
C THR A 2 -34.74 22.19 26.23
N VAL A 3 -33.63 22.88 26.52
CA VAL A 3 -33.31 24.14 25.84
C VAL A 3 -32.61 23.79 24.54
N GLN A 4 -33.26 24.08 23.42
CA GLN A 4 -32.79 23.78 22.07
C GLN A 4 -31.62 24.71 21.70
N ALA A 5 -30.64 24.14 20.99
CA ALA A 5 -29.45 24.82 20.54
C ALA A 5 -29.76 25.84 19.43
N VAL A 6 -29.11 27.00 19.53
CA VAL A 6 -29.18 28.13 18.60
C VAL A 6 -28.40 27.80 17.30
N THR A 7 -29.04 28.06 16.17
CA THR A 7 -28.48 28.03 14.81
C THR A 7 -27.45 29.13 14.58
N LEU A 8 -26.38 28.84 13.82
CA LEU A 8 -25.66 29.85 13.05
C LEU A 8 -25.43 29.38 11.60
N GLN A 9 -25.90 30.20 10.66
CA GLN A 9 -25.69 30.04 9.22
C GLN A 9 -24.34 30.64 8.79
N SER A 10 -23.64 29.88 7.93
CA SER A 10 -22.81 30.30 6.78
C SER A 10 -22.15 31.69 6.81
N ILE A 11 -20.81 31.74 6.87
CA ILE A 11 -20.01 32.72 6.11
C ILE A 11 -18.59 32.17 5.86
N GLY A 12 -18.09 32.30 4.63
CA GLY A 12 -16.64 32.56 4.41
C GLY A 12 -15.89 31.63 3.46
N ASN A 13 -15.96 31.91 2.15
CA ASN A 13 -14.90 31.56 1.21
C ASN A 13 -13.58 32.22 1.64
N LEU A 14 -12.46 31.48 1.65
CA LEU A 14 -11.12 32.06 1.50
C LEU A 14 -10.27 31.17 0.58
N GLN A 15 -9.81 31.78 -0.51
CA GLN A 15 -8.81 31.23 -1.41
C GLN A 15 -7.45 31.16 -0.71
N GLY A 16 -6.73 30.06 -0.96
CA GLY A 16 -5.27 29.85 -0.95
C GLY A 16 -4.39 30.57 0.08
N THR A 17 -3.56 29.81 0.79
CA THR A 17 -2.11 30.08 0.87
C THR A 17 -1.36 28.87 1.45
N MET A 18 -0.15 28.71 0.94
CA MET A 18 0.88 27.72 1.24
C MET A 18 1.09 27.49 2.74
N ALA A 19 1.12 26.24 3.22
CA ALA A 19 1.73 25.95 4.53
C ALA A 19 2.16 24.49 4.68
N ALA A 20 3.43 24.35 5.05
CA ALA A 20 4.07 23.26 5.77
C ALA A 20 4.17 21.90 5.06
N ALA A 21 5.41 21.50 4.80
CA ALA A 21 5.80 20.10 4.81
C ALA A 21 5.42 19.49 6.16
N VAL A 22 4.17 19.03 6.27
CA VAL A 22 3.70 18.21 7.37
C VAL A 22 4.44 16.88 7.19
N SER A 23 5.51 16.70 7.95
CA SER A 23 6.15 15.39 8.09
C SER A 23 5.03 14.39 8.42
N PRO A 24 4.77 13.38 7.56
CA PRO A 24 3.56 12.60 7.69
C PRO A 24 3.59 11.85 9.03
N PRO A 25 2.47 11.85 9.79
CA PRO A 25 2.43 11.17 11.09
C PRO A 25 2.73 9.68 10.89
N LYS A 26 3.63 9.12 11.72
CA LYS A 26 3.94 7.68 11.81
C LYS A 26 2.68 6.89 12.19
N LYS A 27 1.82 6.63 11.20
CA LYS A 27 0.72 5.67 11.25
C LYS A 27 1.05 4.69 10.15
N VAL A 28 1.61 3.54 10.53
CA VAL A 28 2.15 2.58 9.57
C VAL A 28 1.00 1.87 8.86
N ARG A 29 0.39 2.59 7.93
CA ARG A 29 -0.63 2.09 7.04
C ARG A 29 0.10 1.33 5.94
N TRP A 30 0.19 0.02 6.10
CA TRP A 30 0.78 -0.89 5.12
C TRP A 30 -0.12 -1.11 3.90
N HIS A 31 -1.31 -0.53 3.87
CA HIS A 31 -2.30 -0.73 2.82
C HIS A 31 -2.95 0.58 2.37
N GLU A 32 -2.89 0.86 1.08
CA GLU A 32 -3.57 1.97 0.44
C GLU A 32 -4.61 1.42 -0.53
N GLY A 33 -5.89 1.70 -0.30
CA GLY A 33 -6.96 1.19 -1.15
C GLY A 33 -8.32 1.24 -0.49
N GLU A 34 -9.26 0.56 -1.14
CA GLU A 34 -10.63 0.41 -0.66
C GLU A 34 -10.68 -0.43 0.61
N MET A 35 -11.57 -0.03 1.54
CA MET A 35 -11.70 -0.63 2.86
C MET A 35 -13.17 -0.86 3.19
N LYS A 36 -13.49 -2.05 3.71
CA LYS A 36 -14.83 -2.41 4.20
C LYS A 36 -14.70 -3.06 5.58
N GLN A 37 -15.49 -2.59 6.54
CA GLN A 37 -15.46 -3.07 7.94
C GLN A 37 -14.04 -3.07 8.55
N GLY A 38 -13.22 -2.08 8.20
CA GLY A 38 -11.85 -1.95 8.69
C GLY A 38 -10.83 -2.90 8.03
N LYS A 39 -11.23 -3.65 7.00
CA LYS A 39 -10.35 -4.54 6.24
C LYS A 39 -10.23 -4.11 4.77
N PRO A 40 -9.10 -4.38 4.09
CA PRO A 40 -8.97 -4.23 2.65
C PRO A 40 -10.07 -5.02 1.90
N ASP A 41 -10.84 -4.34 1.06
CA ASP A 41 -11.93 -4.95 0.28
C ASP A 41 -12.18 -4.06 -0.95
N GLY A 42 -11.88 -4.57 -2.14
CA GLY A 42 -11.75 -3.79 -3.37
C GLY A 42 -10.30 -3.68 -3.83
N ASN A 43 -9.94 -2.63 -4.58
CA ASN A 43 -8.58 -2.46 -5.09
C ASN A 43 -7.65 -1.84 -4.06
N GLY A 44 -6.41 -2.33 -3.99
CA GLY A 44 -5.44 -1.78 -3.05
C GLY A 44 -3.99 -2.21 -3.28
N THR A 45 -3.09 -1.46 -2.66
CA THR A 45 -1.65 -1.65 -2.66
C THR A 45 -1.17 -1.92 -1.24
N GLU A 46 -0.50 -3.05 -1.05
CA GLU A 46 0.21 -3.37 0.19
C GLU A 46 1.68 -2.96 0.06
N TYR A 47 2.19 -2.29 1.08
CA TYR A 47 3.58 -1.88 1.20
C TYR A 47 4.29 -2.65 2.32
N LYS A 48 5.55 -3.01 2.09
CA LYS A 48 6.40 -3.68 3.08
C LYS A 48 7.62 -2.82 3.39
N HIS A 49 7.97 -2.73 4.67
CA HIS A 49 9.24 -2.15 5.11
C HIS A 49 10.38 -3.14 4.90
N CYS A 50 11.49 -2.65 4.36
CA CYS A 50 12.75 -3.36 4.30
C CYS A 50 13.90 -2.40 4.61
N TRP A 51 14.96 -2.96 5.17
CA TRP A 51 16.23 -2.27 5.36
C TRP A 51 17.09 -2.55 4.14
N VAL A 52 17.59 -1.51 3.48
CA VAL A 52 18.47 -1.65 2.32
C VAL A 52 19.87 -1.17 2.68
N PHE A 53 20.89 -1.90 2.23
CA PHE A 53 22.29 -1.55 2.41
C PHE A 53 22.80 -0.83 1.16
N ASP A 54 23.33 0.38 1.31
CA ASP A 54 24.05 1.01 0.20
C ASP A 54 25.48 0.44 0.05
N SER A 55 26.14 0.78 -1.05
CA SER A 55 27.55 0.41 -1.32
C SER A 55 28.54 0.90 -0.26
N ARG A 56 28.11 1.83 0.62
CA ARG A 56 28.90 2.40 1.71
C ARG A 56 28.54 1.77 3.06
N ARG A 57 27.75 0.69 3.07
CA ARG A 57 27.25 -0.03 4.26
C ARG A 57 26.35 0.80 5.18
N ASN A 58 25.72 1.86 4.66
CA ASN A 58 24.67 2.54 5.41
C ASN A 58 23.36 1.76 5.28
N VAL A 59 22.67 1.64 6.41
CA VAL A 59 21.30 1.12 6.47
C VAL A 59 20.35 2.29 6.32
N HIS A 60 19.41 2.19 5.39
CA HIS A 60 18.30 3.13 5.28
C HIS A 60 16.96 2.40 5.22
N ASP A 61 15.96 2.99 5.88
CA ASP A 61 14.56 2.56 5.81
C ASP A 61 14.06 2.66 4.36
N HIS A 62 13.48 1.58 3.84
CA HIS A 62 12.89 1.54 2.51
C HIS A 62 11.51 0.90 2.56
N TRP A 63 10.53 1.52 1.92
CA TRP A 63 9.21 0.94 1.70
C TRP A 63 9.01 0.66 0.24
N TYR A 64 8.52 -0.54 -0.08
CA TYR A 64 8.17 -0.89 -1.44
C TYR A 64 6.77 -1.49 -1.51
N ALA A 65 6.12 -1.33 -2.66
CA ALA A 65 4.84 -1.95 -2.94
C ALA A 65 5.06 -3.46 -3.10
N ARG A 66 4.58 -4.27 -2.16
CA ARG A 66 4.69 -5.72 -2.20
C ARG A 66 3.61 -6.34 -3.08
N TYR A 67 2.41 -5.78 -3.05
CA TYR A 67 1.28 -6.29 -3.81
C TYR A 67 0.40 -5.14 -4.27
N LYS A 68 -0.09 -5.22 -5.50
CA LYS A 68 -1.09 -4.31 -6.05
C LYS A 68 -2.15 -5.15 -6.75
N GLY A 69 -3.40 -5.05 -6.31
CA GLY A 69 -4.47 -5.83 -6.89
C GLY A 69 -5.76 -5.76 -6.09
N GLU A 70 -6.62 -6.73 -6.35
CA GLU A 70 -7.89 -6.86 -5.66
C GLU A 70 -7.71 -7.51 -4.28
N TRP A 71 -8.62 -7.15 -3.38
CA TRP A 71 -8.70 -7.58 -2.00
C TRP A 71 -10.14 -7.92 -1.66
N LYS A 72 -10.31 -8.88 -0.75
CA LYS A 72 -11.62 -9.23 -0.21
C LYS A 72 -11.44 -9.61 1.25
N GLN A 73 -12.19 -8.99 2.15
CA GLN A 73 -12.15 -9.31 3.58
C GLN A 73 -10.73 -9.32 4.19
N GLY A 74 -9.84 -8.47 3.67
CA GLY A 74 -8.47 -8.30 4.13
C GLY A 74 -7.44 -9.26 3.56
N VAL A 75 -7.81 -10.12 2.62
CA VAL A 75 -6.87 -11.00 1.90
C VAL A 75 -6.82 -10.66 0.41
N ARG A 76 -5.68 -10.92 -0.22
CA ARG A 76 -5.49 -10.74 -1.67
C ARG A 76 -6.46 -11.66 -2.42
N HIS A 77 -7.10 -11.14 -3.45
CA HIS A 77 -8.05 -11.86 -4.28
C HIS A 77 -8.04 -11.33 -5.72
N GLY A 78 -8.84 -11.91 -6.61
CA GLY A 78 -9.03 -11.43 -7.97
C GLY A 78 -7.72 -11.34 -8.75
N HIS A 79 -7.51 -10.26 -9.49
CA HIS A 79 -6.28 -10.02 -10.22
C HIS A 79 -5.30 -9.20 -9.39
N GLY A 80 -4.04 -9.62 -9.41
CA GLY A 80 -3.01 -8.99 -8.60
C GLY A 80 -1.61 -9.17 -9.13
N THR A 81 -0.78 -8.20 -8.80
CA THR A 81 0.63 -8.14 -9.11
C THR A 81 1.42 -8.15 -7.81
N GLU A 82 2.24 -9.18 -7.60
CA GLU A 82 3.18 -9.26 -6.50
C GLU A 82 4.57 -8.86 -6.97
N TYR A 83 5.23 -8.09 -6.12
CA TYR A 83 6.58 -7.61 -6.32
C TYR A 83 7.49 -8.05 -5.16
N GLY A 84 8.79 -8.04 -5.42
CA GLY A 84 9.83 -8.31 -4.43
C GLY A 84 11.05 -7.43 -4.64
N MET A 85 12.11 -7.75 -3.92
CA MET A 85 13.44 -7.23 -4.16
C MET A 85 14.31 -8.37 -4.71
N ASP A 86 15.14 -8.08 -5.70
CA ASP A 86 16.18 -9.00 -6.15
C ASP A 86 17.43 -8.93 -5.25
N GLN A 87 18.44 -9.77 -5.53
CA GLN A 87 19.70 -9.82 -4.78
C GLN A 87 20.54 -8.52 -4.89
N ARG A 88 20.15 -7.60 -5.76
CA ARG A 88 20.79 -6.28 -5.93
C ARG A 88 19.92 -5.16 -5.34
N ASP A 89 18.99 -5.52 -4.46
CA ASP A 89 18.03 -4.62 -3.81
C ASP A 89 17.16 -3.83 -4.81
N ARG A 90 16.95 -4.37 -6.02
CA ARG A 90 16.09 -3.76 -7.02
C ARG A 90 14.69 -4.32 -6.92
N HIS A 91 13.72 -3.41 -6.98
CA HIS A 91 12.31 -3.77 -7.03
C HIS A 91 12.02 -4.59 -8.31
N CYS A 92 11.54 -5.82 -8.13
CA CYS A 92 11.28 -6.76 -9.22
C CYS A 92 9.82 -7.23 -9.23
N LEU A 93 9.28 -7.44 -10.43
CA LEU A 93 7.97 -8.07 -10.61
C LEU A 93 8.13 -9.57 -10.35
N ARG A 94 7.40 -10.12 -9.37
CA ARG A 94 7.48 -11.55 -9.07
C ARG A 94 6.39 -12.34 -9.79
N TYR A 95 5.16 -11.88 -9.66
CA TYR A 95 4.01 -12.60 -10.22
C TYR A 95 2.93 -11.62 -10.64
N LYS A 96 2.30 -11.89 -11.77
CA LYS A 96 1.08 -11.20 -12.20
C LYS A 96 0.07 -12.25 -12.61
N GLY A 97 -1.07 -12.28 -11.93
CA GLY A 97 -2.08 -13.29 -12.21
C GLY A 97 -3.23 -13.24 -11.24
N HIS A 98 -3.95 -14.36 -11.18
CA HIS A 98 -5.08 -14.50 -10.30
C HIS A 98 -4.67 -14.90 -8.88
N TRP A 99 -5.48 -14.47 -7.91
CA TRP A 99 -5.28 -14.63 -6.48
C TRP A 99 -6.58 -15.08 -5.82
N GLU A 100 -6.49 -16.05 -4.93
CA GLU A 100 -7.61 -16.51 -4.13
C GLU A 100 -7.16 -16.80 -2.71
N GLN A 101 -7.91 -16.30 -1.72
CA GLN A 101 -7.64 -16.49 -0.29
C GLN A 101 -6.18 -16.15 0.10
N GLY A 102 -5.61 -15.11 -0.50
CA GLY A 102 -4.24 -14.67 -0.22
C GLY A 102 -3.14 -15.45 -0.95
N ARG A 103 -3.47 -16.44 -1.76
CA ARG A 103 -2.53 -17.28 -2.52
C ARG A 103 -2.64 -17.00 -4.01
N ARG A 104 -1.55 -17.22 -4.74
CA ARG A 104 -1.57 -17.27 -6.21
C ARG A 104 -2.46 -18.46 -6.59
N ASP A 105 -3.49 -18.22 -7.37
CA ASP A 105 -4.43 -19.24 -7.80
C ASP A 105 -4.77 -19.03 -9.28
N GLY A 106 -5.01 -20.10 -10.04
CA GLY A 106 -5.35 -20.01 -11.45
C GLY A 106 -4.20 -19.54 -12.36
N TRP A 107 -4.52 -18.65 -13.30
CA TRP A 107 -3.61 -18.23 -14.36
C TRP A 107 -2.71 -17.08 -13.91
N GLY A 108 -1.43 -17.16 -14.27
CA GLY A 108 -0.50 -16.07 -14.06
C GLY A 108 0.85 -16.29 -14.73
N THR A 109 1.64 -15.22 -14.76
CA THR A 109 3.03 -15.23 -15.22
C THR A 109 3.94 -14.92 -14.04
N GLU A 110 4.92 -15.80 -13.82
CA GLU A 110 6.03 -15.55 -12.91
C GLU A 110 7.19 -14.94 -13.71
N TYR A 111 7.78 -13.87 -13.19
CA TYR A 111 8.74 -13.04 -13.92
C TYR A 111 10.15 -13.07 -13.35
N CYS A 112 10.28 -13.26 -12.04
CA CYS A 112 11.57 -13.22 -11.36
C CYS A 112 11.70 -14.45 -10.49
N ASP A 113 12.47 -15.41 -10.99
CA ASP A 113 13.06 -16.43 -10.17
C ASP A 113 14.33 -15.84 -9.53
N VAL A 114 14.15 -15.22 -8.36
CA VAL A 114 15.24 -14.61 -7.59
C VAL A 114 16.29 -15.65 -7.13
N ASP A 115 16.03 -16.95 -7.33
CA ASP A 115 16.87 -18.08 -6.94
C ASP A 115 17.58 -18.76 -8.14
N SER A 116 17.31 -18.37 -9.39
CA SER A 116 17.82 -19.08 -10.59
C SER A 116 19.16 -18.61 -11.16
N ILE A 117 19.85 -17.67 -10.53
CA ILE A 117 21.25 -17.37 -10.90
C ILE A 117 22.16 -18.13 -9.93
N LYS A 118 22.44 -19.39 -10.28
CA LYS A 118 23.51 -20.20 -9.69
C LYS A 118 24.88 -19.74 -10.14
#